data_AF-A0A7W0XZJ4-F1
#
_entry.id   AF-A0A7W0XZJ4-F1
#
_cell.length_a   1.000
_cell.length_b   1.000
_cell.length_c   1.000
_cell.angle_alpha   90.00
_cell.angle_beta   90.00
_cell.angle_gamma   90.00
#
_symmetry.space_group_name_H-M   'P 1'
#
loop_
_entity.id
_entity.type
_entity.pdbx_description
1 polymer ?
#
loop_
_entity_poly.entity_id
_entity_poly.type
_entity_poly.pdbx_seq_one_letter_code
_entity_poly.pdbx_strand_id
1 'polypeptide(L)'
;MHDFPPVVPDFHSTSPAAASRRGSLARDFSRPNTRSPGRFLGWILWQQASTLAIASLVAVIEFAPGAIGPFLIGRIVDDGITQHDLSTALGLALVLLAVIVVGAGCGVLRHTLIVRAWLVAMYGVMQLVTRKTTQMGHVLPRRTPTGEILSVSSGDSDQFGALTEVLTRAIGALIAYLVVAGIILSTSVQMGIVVLVAAPVLVLA
;
A
#
# COMPACT_ATOMS: atom_id res chain seq x y z
N MET A 1 16.24 6.21 -24.58
CA MET A 1 15.36 7.39 -24.47
C MET A 1 15.72 8.13 -23.20
N HIS A 2 16.46 9.24 -23.29
CA HIS A 2 17.05 9.89 -22.11
C HIS A 2 16.41 11.20 -21.67
N ASP A 3 15.51 11.80 -22.45
CA ASP A 3 14.85 13.05 -22.05
C ASP A 3 13.34 12.92 -22.14
N PHE A 4 12.71 12.86 -20.97
CA PHE A 4 11.26 13.07 -20.86
C PHE A 4 10.99 14.57 -20.96
N PRO A 5 10.00 14.98 -21.76
CA PRO A 5 9.77 16.39 -22.09
C PRO A 5 9.44 17.24 -20.86
N PRO A 6 9.83 18.54 -20.88
CA PRO A 6 9.52 19.48 -19.80
C PRO A 6 8.02 19.72 -19.65
N VAL A 7 7.60 20.13 -18.45
CA VAL A 7 6.22 20.53 -18.17
C VAL A 7 5.92 21.82 -18.94
N VAL A 8 4.80 21.82 -19.68
CA VAL A 8 4.30 23.04 -20.33
C VAL A 8 3.47 23.80 -19.30
N PRO A 9 3.74 25.09 -19.05
CA PRO A 9 2.93 25.90 -18.14
C PRO A 9 1.46 25.90 -18.58
N ASP A 10 0.56 25.65 -17.64
CA ASP A 10 -0.87 25.77 -17.82
C ASP A 10 -1.28 27.26 -17.94
N PHE A 11 -2.29 27.56 -18.73
CA PHE A 11 -2.72 28.94 -19.06
C PHE A 11 -3.06 29.80 -17.82
N HIS A 12 -3.29 29.16 -16.67
CA HIS A 12 -3.59 29.80 -15.39
C HIS A 12 -2.36 30.06 -14.49
N SER A 13 -1.16 29.61 -14.87
CA SER A 13 0.07 29.88 -14.10
C SER A 13 0.67 31.24 -14.47
N THR A 14 -0.05 32.33 -14.21
CA THR A 14 0.41 33.71 -14.50
C THR A 14 1.48 34.24 -13.52
N SER A 15 1.95 33.45 -12.56
CA SER A 15 3.03 33.85 -11.65
C SER A 15 4.14 32.80 -11.56
N PRO A 16 5.38 33.11 -11.99
CA PRO A 16 6.55 32.23 -11.87
C PRO A 16 6.81 31.77 -10.41
N ALA A 17 6.40 32.57 -9.44
CA ALA A 17 6.58 32.31 -8.01
C ALA A 17 5.54 31.35 -7.40
N ALA A 18 4.38 31.18 -8.02
CA ALA A 18 3.34 30.23 -7.58
C ALA A 18 3.63 28.82 -8.11
N ALA A 19 4.18 28.71 -9.32
CA ALA A 19 4.63 27.46 -9.92
C ALA A 19 5.83 26.85 -9.17
N SER A 20 6.79 27.68 -8.74
CA SER A 20 7.97 27.21 -7.97
C SER A 20 7.61 26.73 -6.56
N ARG A 21 6.66 27.39 -5.88
CA ARG A 21 6.16 26.97 -4.55
C ARG A 21 5.33 25.68 -4.60
N ARG A 22 4.55 25.49 -5.67
CA ARG A 22 3.73 24.28 -5.86
C ARG A 22 4.58 23.09 -6.36
N GLY A 23 5.58 23.35 -7.21
CA GLY A 23 6.55 22.35 -7.69
C GLY A 23 7.59 21.89 -6.66
N SER A 24 7.83 22.67 -5.60
CA SER A 24 8.71 22.27 -4.48
C SER A 24 8.07 21.22 -3.56
N LEU A 25 6.74 21.24 -3.43
CA LEU A 25 5.97 20.30 -2.59
C LEU A 25 5.37 19.14 -3.37
N ALA A 26 5.08 19.33 -4.66
CA ALA A 26 4.63 18.28 -5.56
C ALA A 26 5.83 17.55 -6.12
N ARG A 27 6.05 16.33 -5.63
CA ARG A 27 7.05 15.39 -6.12
C ARG A 27 7.06 15.38 -7.67
N ASP A 28 8.22 15.56 -8.30
CA ASP A 28 8.36 15.84 -9.73
C ASP A 28 7.99 14.64 -10.64
N PHE A 29 6.77 14.64 -11.21
CA PHE A 29 6.30 13.64 -12.19
C PHE A 29 6.77 13.93 -13.63
N SER A 30 7.68 14.89 -13.83
CA SER A 30 8.05 15.35 -15.17
C SER A 30 8.99 14.37 -15.89
N ARG A 31 9.78 13.60 -15.14
CA ARG A 31 10.85 12.73 -15.67
C ARG A 31 10.76 11.29 -15.16
N PRO A 32 9.80 10.49 -15.66
CA PRO A 32 9.72 9.07 -15.35
C PRO A 32 10.92 8.27 -15.86
N ASN A 33 11.29 7.23 -15.12
CA ASN A 33 12.35 6.31 -15.53
C ASN A 33 11.82 5.20 -16.44
N THR A 34 11.79 5.44 -17.75
CA THR A 34 11.28 4.48 -18.75
C THR A 34 12.34 3.53 -19.32
N ARG A 35 13.54 3.44 -18.71
CA ARG A 35 14.64 2.60 -19.22
C ARG A 35 14.33 1.09 -19.16
N SER A 36 13.42 0.68 -18.28
CA SER A 36 12.92 -0.70 -18.15
C SER A 36 11.62 -0.70 -17.33
N PRO A 37 10.74 -1.72 -17.47
CA PRO A 37 9.49 -1.81 -16.71
C PRO A 37 9.70 -1.75 -15.18
N GLY A 38 10.65 -2.53 -14.65
CA GLY A 38 10.93 -2.56 -13.21
C GLY A 38 11.43 -1.21 -12.66
N ARG A 39 12.22 -0.46 -13.44
CA ARG A 39 12.67 0.89 -13.03
C ARG A 39 11.55 1.92 -13.04
N PHE A 40 10.57 1.76 -13.93
CA PHE A 40 9.38 2.60 -13.95
C PHE A 40 8.51 2.35 -12.73
N LEU A 41 8.29 1.07 -12.38
CA LEU A 41 7.60 0.68 -11.15
C LEU A 41 8.35 1.14 -9.89
N GLY A 42 9.67 0.93 -9.83
CA GLY A 42 10.47 1.44 -8.73
C GLY A 42 10.37 2.96 -8.59
N TRP A 43 10.37 3.69 -9.70
CA TRP A 43 10.19 5.14 -9.72
C TRP A 43 8.80 5.56 -9.22
N ILE A 44 7.71 4.91 -9.67
CA ILE A 44 6.36 5.27 -9.24
C ILE A 44 6.17 5.03 -7.74
N LEU A 45 6.72 3.93 -7.21
CA LEU A 45 6.69 3.62 -5.78
C LEU A 45 7.53 4.62 -4.97
N TRP A 46 8.73 4.95 -5.46
CA TRP A 46 9.60 5.95 -4.82
C TRP A 46 8.94 7.33 -4.76
N GLN A 47 8.15 7.67 -5.78
CA GLN A 47 7.36 8.89 -5.84
C GLN A 47 6.22 8.97 -4.81
N GLN A 48 5.96 7.90 -4.06
CA GLN A 48 5.03 7.90 -2.92
C GLN A 48 5.56 7.14 -1.71
N ALA A 49 6.89 6.95 -1.62
CA ALA A 49 7.55 6.16 -0.58
C ALA A 49 7.10 6.50 0.85
N SER A 50 6.96 7.78 1.21
CA SER A 50 6.46 8.19 2.53
C SER A 50 5.01 7.72 2.78
N THR A 51 4.12 7.86 1.80
CA THR A 51 2.73 7.40 1.91
C THR A 51 2.68 5.88 2.00
N LEU A 52 3.46 5.16 1.19
CA LEU A 52 3.54 3.70 1.23
C LEU A 52 4.14 3.19 2.54
N ALA A 53 5.17 3.86 3.07
CA ALA A 53 5.78 3.51 4.35
C ALA A 53 4.78 3.67 5.49
N ILE A 54 4.08 4.81 5.56
CA ILE A 54 3.04 5.03 6.58
C ILE A 54 1.90 4.01 6.40
N ALA A 55 1.42 3.79 5.18
CA ALA A 55 0.38 2.80 4.91
C ALA A 55 0.80 1.38 5.34
N SER A 56 2.06 1.01 5.12
CA SER A 56 2.60 -0.28 5.54
C SER A 56 2.67 -0.40 7.07
N LEU A 57 3.12 0.65 7.77
CA LEU A 57 3.15 0.68 9.23
C LEU A 57 1.74 0.59 9.84
N VAL A 58 0.80 1.33 9.28
CA VAL A 58 -0.60 1.29 9.72
C VAL A 58 -1.22 -0.09 9.43
N ALA A 59 -0.88 -0.73 8.31
CA ALA A 59 -1.32 -2.09 7.98
C ALA A 59 -0.85 -3.13 9.01
N VAL A 60 0.35 -2.99 9.57
CA VAL A 60 0.83 -3.88 10.65
C VAL A 60 -0.07 -3.80 11.87
N ILE A 61 -0.44 -2.57 12.27
CA ILE A 61 -1.30 -2.34 13.44
C ILE A 61 -2.72 -2.82 13.17
N GLU A 62 -3.24 -2.61 11.96
CA GLU A 62 -4.56 -3.12 11.54
C GLU A 62 -4.64 -4.66 11.62
N PHE A 63 -3.55 -5.38 11.37
CA PHE A 63 -3.53 -6.83 11.49
C PHE A 63 -3.33 -7.34 12.92
N ALA A 64 -2.96 -6.47 13.87
CA ALA A 64 -2.72 -6.87 15.26
C ALA A 64 -3.90 -7.60 15.94
N PRO A 65 -5.18 -7.19 15.76
CA PRO A 65 -6.32 -7.92 16.30
C PRO A 65 -6.42 -9.36 15.77
N GLY A 66 -6.15 -9.57 14.48
CA GLY A 66 -6.17 -10.91 13.88
C GLY A 66 -4.99 -11.78 14.34
N ALA A 67 -3.84 -11.16 14.60
CA ALA A 67 -2.63 -11.87 15.02
C ALA A 67 -2.64 -12.22 16.52
N ILE A 68 -3.03 -11.29 17.38
CA ILE A 68 -2.91 -11.39 18.84
C ILE A 68 -4.26 -11.75 19.49
N GLY A 69 -5.38 -11.51 18.81
CA GLY A 69 -6.73 -11.76 19.31
C GLY A 69 -6.94 -13.20 19.84
N PRO A 70 -6.61 -14.25 19.07
CA PRO A 70 -6.75 -15.63 19.55
C PRO A 70 -5.93 -15.92 20.81
N PHE A 71 -4.73 -15.34 20.93
CA PHE A 71 -3.89 -15.48 22.12
C PHE A 71 -4.51 -14.80 23.35
N LEU A 72 -5.05 -13.58 23.20
CA LEU A 72 -5.73 -12.88 24.28
C LEU A 72 -7.01 -13.62 24.71
N ILE A 73 -7.76 -14.18 23.77
CA ILE A 73 -8.94 -15.01 24.06
C ILE A 73 -8.53 -16.24 24.88
N GLY A 74 -7.48 -16.96 24.47
CA GLY A 74 -6.94 -18.08 25.23
C GLY A 74 -6.60 -17.67 26.67
N ARG A 75 -5.94 -16.53 26.84
CA ARG A 75 -5.57 -16.01 28.16
C ARG A 75 -6.77 -15.60 29.02
N ILE A 76 -7.83 -15.05 28.44
CA ILE A 76 -9.09 -14.76 29.14
C ILE A 76 -9.70 -16.05 29.70
N VAL A 77 -9.65 -17.14 28.92
CA VAL A 77 -10.17 -18.44 29.34
C VAL A 77 -9.28 -19.06 30.43
N ASP A 78 -7.97 -19.10 30.22
CA ASP A 78 -7.02 -19.79 31.09
C ASP A 78 -6.80 -19.05 32.42
N ASP A 79 -6.52 -17.75 32.38
CA ASP A 79 -6.18 -16.96 33.57
C ASP A 79 -7.43 -16.38 34.27
N GLY A 80 -8.53 -16.19 33.53
CA GLY A 80 -9.75 -15.57 34.03
C GLY A 80 -10.84 -16.59 34.35
N ILE A 81 -11.42 -17.19 33.32
CA ILE A 81 -12.61 -18.05 33.47
C ILE A 81 -12.29 -19.32 34.26
N THR A 82 -11.21 -20.02 33.91
CA THR A 82 -10.80 -21.28 34.56
C THR A 82 -10.41 -21.07 36.02
N GLN A 83 -9.80 -19.94 36.34
CA GLN A 83 -9.43 -19.56 37.71
C GLN A 83 -10.57 -18.90 38.50
N HIS A 84 -11.75 -18.74 37.88
CA HIS A 84 -12.88 -17.98 38.43
C HIS A 84 -12.54 -16.53 38.84
N ASP A 85 -11.52 -15.94 38.22
CA ASP A 85 -11.11 -14.54 38.45
C ASP A 85 -11.70 -13.63 37.37
N LEU A 86 -12.88 -13.08 37.67
CA LEU A 86 -13.58 -12.16 36.78
C LEU A 86 -12.81 -10.85 36.56
N SER A 87 -11.98 -10.43 37.51
CA SER A 87 -11.24 -9.18 37.42
C SER A 87 -10.15 -9.27 36.34
N THR A 88 -9.40 -10.37 36.34
CA THR A 88 -8.41 -10.68 35.30
C THR A 88 -9.08 -10.88 33.94
N ALA A 89 -10.21 -11.62 33.89
CA ALA A 89 -10.97 -11.82 32.66
C ALA A 89 -11.42 -10.49 32.03
N LEU A 90 -11.99 -9.58 32.84
CA LEU A 90 -12.44 -8.25 32.38
C LEU A 90 -11.26 -7.37 31.96
N GLY A 91 -10.14 -7.40 32.69
CA GLY A 91 -8.93 -6.66 32.33
C GLY A 91 -8.40 -7.07 30.95
N LEU A 92 -8.29 -8.37 30.70
CA LEU A 92 -7.84 -8.91 29.41
C LEU A 92 -8.87 -8.66 28.30
N ALA A 93 -10.18 -8.72 28.59
CA ALA A 93 -11.22 -8.39 27.64
C ALA A 93 -11.18 -6.90 27.23
N LEU A 94 -10.88 -5.99 28.16
CA LEU A 94 -10.67 -4.58 27.87
C LEU A 94 -9.41 -4.34 27.03
N VAL A 95 -8.32 -5.09 27.29
CA VAL A 95 -7.12 -5.06 26.44
C VAL A 95 -7.46 -5.53 25.02
N LEU A 96 -8.19 -6.64 24.87
CA LEU A 96 -8.63 -7.13 23.56
C LEU A 96 -9.51 -6.09 22.84
N LEU A 97 -10.47 -5.48 23.54
CA LEU A 97 -11.30 -4.42 22.99
C LEU A 97 -10.45 -3.23 22.52
N ALA A 98 -9.48 -2.80 23.31
CA ALA A 98 -8.57 -1.72 22.94
C ALA A 98 -7.77 -2.05 21.67
N VAL A 99 -7.23 -3.28 21.58
CA VAL A 99 -6.52 -3.76 20.38
C VAL A 99 -7.44 -3.72 19.15
N ILE A 100 -8.68 -4.20 19.27
CA ILE A 100 -9.67 -4.19 18.18
C ILE A 100 -9.99 -2.76 17.75
N VAL A 101 -10.27 -1.85 18.69
CA VAL A 101 -10.59 -0.45 18.40
C VAL A 101 -9.43 0.26 17.70
N VAL A 102 -8.20 0.06 18.19
CA VAL A 102 -6.99 0.60 17.56
C VAL A 102 -6.82 0.03 16.15
N GLY A 103 -6.95 -1.29 15.99
CA GLY A 103 -6.85 -1.94 14.68
C GLY A 103 -7.90 -1.44 13.69
N ALA A 104 -9.14 -1.26 14.12
CA ALA A 104 -10.22 -0.70 13.30
C ALA A 104 -9.95 0.76 12.89
N GLY A 105 -9.49 1.60 13.83
CA GLY A 105 -9.10 2.98 13.54
C GLY A 105 -7.93 3.05 12.54
N CYS A 106 -6.94 2.18 12.70
CA CYS A 106 -5.86 2.02 11.74
C CYS A 106 -6.37 1.55 10.38
N GLY A 107 -7.37 0.65 10.30
CA GLY A 107 -7.98 0.23 9.05
C GLY A 107 -8.62 1.39 8.27
N VAL A 108 -9.34 2.27 8.94
CA VAL A 108 -9.91 3.48 8.32
C VAL A 108 -8.81 4.41 7.79
N LEU A 109 -7.77 4.63 8.58
CA LEU A 109 -6.61 5.44 8.17
C LEU A 109 -5.88 4.80 6.98
N ARG A 110 -5.63 3.49 7.01
CA ARG A 110 -4.96 2.76 5.93
C ARG A 110 -5.77 2.86 4.64
N HIS A 111 -7.08 2.67 4.69
CA HIS A 111 -7.95 2.80 3.52
C HIS A 111 -7.78 4.19 2.87
N THR A 112 -7.78 5.25 3.67
CA THR A 112 -7.56 6.62 3.17
C THR A 112 -6.19 6.78 2.49
N LEU A 113 -5.14 6.20 3.07
CA LEU A 113 -3.78 6.25 2.51
C LEU A 113 -3.66 5.47 1.20
N ILE A 114 -4.34 4.32 1.10
CA ILE A 114 -4.36 3.48 -0.10
C ILE A 114 -5.10 4.17 -1.23
N VAL A 115 -6.29 4.72 -0.97
CA VAL A 115 -7.03 5.48 -2.00
C VAL A 115 -6.16 6.64 -2.50
N ARG A 116 -5.49 7.37 -1.60
CA ARG A 116 -4.55 8.42 -2.00
C ARG A 116 -3.42 7.89 -2.89
N ALA A 117 -2.76 6.80 -2.49
CA ALA A 117 -1.66 6.20 -3.25
C ALA A 117 -2.11 5.68 -4.63
N TRP A 118 -3.30 5.09 -4.68
CA TRP A 118 -3.94 4.60 -5.90
C TRP A 118 -4.19 5.73 -6.89
N LEU A 119 -4.81 6.83 -6.44
CA LEU A 119 -5.08 7.99 -7.29
C LEU A 119 -3.79 8.64 -7.80
N VAL A 120 -2.75 8.72 -6.96
CA VAL A 120 -1.44 9.24 -7.36
C VAL A 120 -0.81 8.36 -8.46
N ALA A 121 -0.84 7.03 -8.30
CA ALA A 121 -0.32 6.12 -9.30
C ALA A 121 -1.12 6.19 -10.62
N MET A 122 -2.44 6.10 -10.53
CA MET A 122 -3.34 6.07 -11.67
C MET A 122 -3.30 7.38 -12.47
N TYR A 123 -3.57 8.52 -11.83
CA TYR A 123 -3.56 9.82 -12.52
C TYR A 123 -2.15 10.25 -12.92
N GLY A 124 -1.13 9.89 -12.14
CA GLY A 124 0.26 10.16 -12.47
C GLY A 124 0.64 9.55 -13.82
N VAL A 125 0.35 8.26 -14.04
CA VAL A 125 0.63 7.60 -15.32
C VAL A 125 -0.24 8.16 -16.44
N MET A 126 -1.53 8.38 -16.20
CA MET A 126 -2.42 8.97 -17.21
C MET A 126 -1.94 10.35 -17.68
N GLN A 127 -1.40 11.18 -16.79
CA GLN A 127 -0.80 12.47 -17.15
C GLN A 127 0.48 12.30 -17.99
N LEU A 128 1.32 11.30 -17.70
CA LEU A 128 2.51 11.00 -18.49
C LEU A 128 2.14 10.59 -19.93
N VAL A 129 1.16 9.70 -20.07
CA VAL A 129 0.65 9.23 -21.36
C VAL A 129 0.02 10.39 -22.12
N THR A 130 -0.87 11.14 -21.46
CA THR A 130 -1.53 12.32 -22.06
C THR A 130 -0.51 13.33 -22.58
N ARG A 131 0.50 13.68 -21.77
CA ARG A 131 1.59 14.61 -22.18
C ARG A 131 2.34 14.09 -23.40
N LYS A 132 2.60 12.78 -23.47
CA LYS A 132 3.32 12.22 -24.61
C LYS A 132 2.46 12.16 -25.87
N THR A 133 1.17 11.84 -25.72
CA THR A 133 0.19 11.82 -26.80
C THR A 133 0.00 13.21 -27.42
N THR A 134 -0.16 14.25 -26.59
CA THR A 134 -0.31 15.63 -27.09
C THR A 134 0.92 16.12 -27.85
N GLN A 135 2.12 15.71 -27.45
CA GLN A 135 3.36 16.05 -28.15
C GLN A 135 3.50 15.37 -29.51
N MET A 136 3.05 14.13 -29.64
CA MET A 136 3.08 13.45 -30.93
C MET A 136 2.03 14.03 -31.89
N GLY A 137 0.96 14.63 -31.37
CA GLY A 137 -0.07 15.32 -32.12
C GLY A 137 -0.60 14.48 -33.28
N HIS A 138 -0.59 15.03 -34.48
CA HIS A 138 -1.06 14.39 -35.72
C HIS A 138 -0.28 13.11 -36.12
N VAL A 139 0.92 12.89 -35.60
CA VAL A 139 1.72 11.71 -35.95
C VAL A 139 1.18 10.44 -35.30
N LEU A 140 0.61 10.54 -34.10
CA LEU A 140 0.20 9.38 -33.31
C LEU A 140 -1.04 8.64 -33.87
N PRO A 141 -2.13 9.33 -34.28
CA PRO A 141 -3.29 8.66 -34.87
C PRO A 141 -2.97 7.91 -36.17
N ARG A 142 -1.87 8.26 -36.85
CA ARG A 142 -1.38 7.54 -38.04
C ARG A 142 -0.73 6.20 -37.73
N ARG A 143 -0.40 5.92 -36.46
CA ARG A 143 0.26 4.68 -36.03
C ARG A 143 -0.59 3.82 -35.10
N THR A 144 -1.44 4.45 -34.29
CA THR A 144 -2.29 3.74 -33.33
C THR A 144 -3.62 4.49 -33.17
N PRO A 145 -4.77 3.79 -33.20
CA PRO A 145 -6.07 4.38 -32.94
C PRO A 145 -6.13 5.08 -31.57
N THR A 146 -6.68 6.29 -31.52
CA THR A 146 -6.81 7.05 -30.26
C THR A 146 -7.62 6.30 -29.20
N GLY A 147 -8.66 5.56 -29.62
CA GLY A 147 -9.46 4.74 -28.71
C GLY A 147 -8.67 3.60 -28.04
N GLU A 148 -7.73 2.99 -28.77
CA GLU A 148 -6.84 1.96 -28.23
C GLU A 148 -5.92 2.55 -27.16
N ILE A 149 -5.33 3.72 -27.42
CA ILE A 149 -4.45 4.42 -26.47
C ILE A 149 -5.20 4.79 -25.20
N LEU A 150 -6.43 5.29 -25.32
CA LEU A 150 -7.26 5.66 -24.17
C LEU A 150 -7.65 4.42 -23.35
N SER A 151 -8.02 3.33 -24.01
CA SER A 151 -8.40 2.08 -23.34
C SER A 151 -7.21 1.47 -22.60
N VAL A 152 -6.05 1.37 -23.24
CA VAL A 152 -4.81 0.86 -22.61
C VAL A 152 -4.36 1.77 -21.47
N SER A 153 -4.34 3.09 -21.71
CA SER A 153 -3.94 4.05 -20.67
C SER A 153 -4.86 3.97 -19.46
N SER A 154 -6.17 3.84 -19.65
CA SER A 154 -7.12 3.75 -18.54
C SER A 154 -7.02 2.41 -17.81
N GLY A 155 -6.94 1.30 -18.56
CA GLY A 155 -6.88 -0.06 -17.99
C GLY A 155 -5.59 -0.32 -17.22
N ASP A 156 -4.43 0.05 -17.80
CA ASP A 156 -3.14 -0.18 -17.15
C ASP A 156 -2.92 0.76 -15.96
N SER A 157 -3.50 1.96 -15.99
CA SER A 157 -3.37 2.93 -14.89
C SER A 157 -3.97 2.43 -13.58
N ASP A 158 -5.05 1.67 -13.66
CA ASP A 158 -5.68 1.06 -12.48
C ASP A 158 -4.78 0.01 -11.83
N GLN A 159 -4.08 -0.80 -12.66
CA GLN A 159 -3.13 -1.80 -12.17
C GLN A 159 -1.93 -1.20 -11.43
N PHE A 160 -1.48 -0.01 -11.83
CA PHE A 160 -0.44 0.70 -11.05
C PHE A 160 -0.94 1.13 -9.67
N GLY A 161 -2.23 1.47 -9.54
CA GLY A 161 -2.87 1.72 -8.25
C GLY A 161 -2.96 0.45 -7.41
N ALA A 162 -3.49 -0.62 -7.97
CA ALA A 162 -3.60 -1.93 -7.32
C ALA A 162 -2.25 -2.46 -6.81
N LEU A 163 -1.16 -2.26 -7.57
CA LEU A 163 0.20 -2.61 -7.14
C LEU A 163 0.57 -1.98 -5.78
N THR A 164 0.21 -0.72 -5.57
CA THR A 164 0.57 0.00 -4.33
C THR A 164 -0.17 -0.55 -3.12
N GLU A 165 -1.43 -0.95 -3.30
CA GLU A 165 -2.20 -1.65 -2.28
C GLU A 165 -1.58 -3.01 -1.97
N VAL A 166 -1.34 -3.83 -3.00
CA VAL A 166 -0.81 -5.18 -2.84
C VAL A 166 0.52 -5.17 -2.09
N LEU A 167 1.42 -4.24 -2.41
CA LEU A 167 2.71 -4.11 -1.72
C LEU A 167 2.57 -3.77 -0.24
N THR A 168 1.78 -2.74 0.08
CA THR A 168 1.60 -2.31 1.48
C THR A 168 0.88 -3.38 2.31
N ARG A 169 -0.11 -4.05 1.72
CA ARG A 169 -0.80 -5.20 2.32
C ARG A 169 0.13 -6.39 2.53
N ALA A 170 0.98 -6.72 1.56
CA ALA A 170 1.93 -7.83 1.66
C ALA A 170 2.92 -7.63 2.81
N ILE A 171 3.43 -6.40 3.00
CA ILE A 171 4.33 -6.07 4.12
C ILE A 171 3.61 -6.27 5.46
N GLY A 172 2.39 -5.73 5.60
CA GLY A 172 1.59 -5.90 6.81
C GLY A 172 1.29 -7.37 7.11
N ALA A 173 0.86 -8.13 6.09
CA ALA A 173 0.50 -9.54 6.23
C ALA A 173 1.72 -10.40 6.59
N LEU A 174 2.88 -10.13 5.99
CA LEU A 174 4.13 -10.82 6.33
C LEU A 174 4.51 -10.61 7.80
N ILE A 175 4.44 -9.37 8.29
CA ILE A 175 4.76 -9.07 9.68
C ILE A 175 3.75 -9.73 10.62
N ALA A 176 2.46 -9.66 10.32
CA ALA A 176 1.41 -10.31 11.11
C ALA A 176 1.62 -11.83 11.18
N TYR A 177 1.95 -12.45 10.05
CA TYR A 177 2.30 -13.86 9.98
C TYR A 177 3.51 -14.21 10.87
N LEU A 178 4.58 -13.42 10.84
CA LEU A 178 5.75 -13.63 11.69
C LEU A 178 5.43 -13.45 13.18
N VAL A 179 4.55 -12.51 13.53
CA VAL A 179 4.08 -12.32 14.91
C VAL A 179 3.30 -13.55 15.38
N VAL A 180 2.34 -14.04 14.58
CA VAL A 180 1.58 -15.25 14.90
C VAL A 180 2.52 -16.45 15.06
N ALA A 181 3.44 -16.64 14.12
CA ALA A 181 4.42 -17.72 14.19
C ALA A 181 5.30 -17.62 15.44
N GLY A 182 5.74 -16.40 15.80
CA GLY A 182 6.53 -16.16 17.02
C GLY A 182 5.76 -16.45 18.31
N ILE A 183 4.49 -16.04 18.39
CA ILE A 183 3.61 -16.37 19.52
C ILE A 183 3.49 -17.88 19.66
N ILE A 184 3.17 -18.58 18.57
CA ILE A 184 3.01 -20.05 18.60
C ILE A 184 4.33 -20.73 18.96
N LEU A 185 5.46 -20.28 18.42
CA LEU A 185 6.78 -20.83 18.71
C LEU A 185 7.16 -20.69 20.19
N SER A 186 6.73 -19.59 20.83
CA SER A 186 6.94 -19.37 22.27
C SER A 186 6.14 -20.33 23.15
N THR A 187 5.01 -20.84 22.66
CA THR A 187 4.16 -21.80 23.37
C THR A 187 4.52 -23.25 23.04
N SER A 188 4.80 -23.55 21.76
CA SER A 188 5.14 -24.88 21.26
C SER A 188 6.00 -24.80 20.01
N VAL A 189 7.27 -25.21 20.14
CA VAL A 189 8.24 -25.18 19.04
C VAL A 189 7.77 -26.01 17.84
N GLN A 190 7.21 -27.19 18.08
CA GLN A 190 6.74 -28.09 17.02
C GLN A 190 5.60 -27.46 16.21
N MET A 191 4.60 -26.89 16.86
CA MET A 191 3.48 -26.22 16.18
C MET A 191 3.92 -24.94 15.46
N GLY A 192 4.86 -24.19 16.05
CA GLY A 192 5.40 -22.98 15.45
C GLY A 192 6.14 -23.26 14.14
N ILE A 193 6.99 -24.29 14.10
CA ILE A 193 7.69 -24.70 12.87
C ILE A 193 6.68 -25.15 11.80
N VAL A 194 5.64 -25.89 12.18
CA VAL A 194 4.59 -26.32 11.24
C VAL A 194 3.93 -25.11 10.58
N VAL A 195 3.54 -24.08 11.35
CA VAL A 195 2.96 -22.84 10.80
C VAL A 195 3.95 -22.08 9.91
N LEU A 196 5.24 -22.08 10.30
CA LEU A 196 6.29 -21.38 9.57
C LEU A 196 6.60 -22.03 8.20
N VAL A 197 6.41 -23.34 8.08
CA VAL A 197 6.64 -24.09 6.84
C VAL A 197 5.36 -24.22 6.00
N ALA A 198 4.20 -24.40 6.64
CA ALA A 198 2.94 -24.65 5.94
C ALA A 198 2.55 -23.50 5.00
N ALA A 199 2.70 -22.24 5.44
CA ALA A 199 2.33 -21.10 4.61
C ALA A 199 3.17 -20.98 3.32
N PRO A 200 4.52 -21.04 3.34
CA PRO A 200 5.31 -21.09 2.11
C PRO A 200 5.00 -22.29 1.21
N VAL A 201 4.81 -23.48 1.79
CA VAL A 201 4.48 -24.69 1.01
C VAL A 201 3.13 -24.53 0.30
N LEU A 202 2.12 -23.98 0.97
CA LEU A 202 0.80 -23.74 0.38
C LEU A 202 0.85 -22.74 -0.79
N VAL A 203 1.78 -21.77 -0.75
CA VAL A 203 1.97 -20.79 -1.83
C VAL A 203 2.71 -21.42 -3.03
N LEU A 204 3.57 -22.41 -2.77
CA LEU A 204 4.36 -23.09 -3.80
C LEU A 204 3.64 -24.28 -4.47
N ALA A 205 2.63 -24.85 -3.79
CA ALA A 205 1.83 -25.98 -4.27
C ALA A 205 0.70 -25.52 -5.21
#